data_AF-A0A4U8QG72-F1
#
_entry.id   AF-A0A4U8QG72-F1
#
_cell.length_a   1.000
_cell.length_b   1.000
_cell.length_c   1.000
_cell.angle_alpha   90.00
_cell.angle_beta   90.00
_cell.angle_gamma   90.00
#
_symmetry.space_group_name_H-M   'P 1'
#
loop_
_entity.id
_entity.type
_entity.pdbx_description
1 polymer ?
#
loop_
_entity_poly.entity_id
_entity_poly.type
_entity_poly.pdbx_seq_one_letter_code
_entity_poly.pdbx_strand_id
1 'polypeptide(L)'
;MNPANLIIILIIAAGVFLAIRPTIKHMKGEGSCCGGGSLDGSKRKKKKLTEPKCGEKVIYVDGMHCQNCKERVEDAINQIDGAAAVVHLKEKRAIVSMSREIADEPLIKAIESAGYRVKKINP
;
A
#
# COMPACT_ATOMS: atom_id res chain seq x y z
N MET A 1 37.80 35.26 -6.72
CA MET A 1 36.78 34.28 -7.15
C MET A 1 36.70 34.33 -8.66
N ASN A 2 37.15 33.28 -9.35
CA ASN A 2 37.15 33.24 -10.80
C ASN A 2 35.71 33.14 -11.32
N PRO A 3 35.37 33.78 -12.45
CA PRO A 3 34.01 33.74 -13.00
C PRO A 3 33.55 32.30 -13.27
N ALA A 4 34.48 31.39 -13.60
CA ALA A 4 34.21 29.96 -13.75
C ALA A 4 33.78 29.27 -12.44
N ASN A 5 34.37 29.62 -11.29
CA ASN A 5 33.99 29.04 -10.00
C ASN A 5 32.58 29.46 -9.59
N LEU A 6 32.17 30.67 -9.96
CA LEU A 6 30.83 31.21 -9.66
C LEU A 6 29.74 30.44 -10.43
N ILE A 7 30.03 30.06 -11.68
CA ILE A 7 29.13 29.24 -12.51
C ILE A 7 29.01 27.82 -11.95
N ILE A 8 30.12 27.20 -11.54
CA ILE A 8 30.13 25.84 -10.96
C ILE A 8 29.31 25.78 -9.66
N ILE A 9 29.44 26.80 -8.80
CA ILE A 9 28.68 26.87 -7.54
C ILE A 9 27.17 26.97 -7.80
N LEU A 10 26.74 27.71 -8.83
CA LEU A 10 25.32 27.83 -9.18
C LEU A 10 24.72 26.52 -9.69
N ILE A 11 25.46 25.75 -10.49
CA ILE A 11 25.00 24.44 -11.01
C ILE A 11 24.85 23.44 -9.86
N ILE A 12 25.83 23.39 -8.95
CA ILE A 12 25.79 22.51 -7.78
C ILE A 12 24.63 22.91 -6.86
N ALA A 13 24.45 24.21 -6.60
CA ALA A 13 23.34 24.71 -5.79
C ALA A 13 21.97 24.37 -6.40
N ALA A 14 21.82 24.48 -7.73
CA ALA A 14 20.57 24.13 -8.43
C ALA A 14 20.27 22.62 -8.38
N GLY A 15 21.28 21.76 -8.57
CA GLY A 15 21.13 20.31 -8.45
C GLY A 15 20.73 19.88 -7.04
N VAL A 16 21.36 20.48 -6.03
CA VAL A 16 21.04 20.26 -4.61
C VAL A 16 19.62 20.74 -4.30
N PHE A 17 19.21 21.91 -4.82
CA PHE A 17 17.86 22.43 -4.60
C PHE A 17 16.75 21.57 -5.23
N LEU A 18 17.01 20.98 -6.40
CA LEU A 18 16.09 20.05 -7.07
C LEU A 18 15.96 18.72 -6.31
N ALA A 19 17.03 18.24 -5.68
CA ALA A 19 17.01 17.03 -4.84
C ALA A 19 16.38 17.26 -3.45
N ILE A 20 16.50 18.46 -2.89
CA ILE A 20 15.94 18.80 -1.56
C ILE A 20 14.42 18.99 -1.61
N ARG A 21 13.86 19.53 -2.71
CA ARG A 21 12.42 19.80 -2.84
C ARG A 21 11.48 18.58 -2.61
N PRO A 22 11.76 17.36 -3.09
CA PRO A 22 10.91 16.20 -2.80
C PRO A 22 11.03 15.71 -1.34
N THR A 23 12.17 15.93 -0.67
CA THR A 23 12.40 15.48 0.72
C THR A 23 11.67 16.35 1.75
N ILE A 24 11.59 17.67 1.53
CA ILE A 24 10.92 18.59 2.47
C ILE A 24 9.41 18.31 2.59
N LYS A 25 8.78 17.72 1.56
CA LYS A 25 7.34 17.38 1.61
C LYS A 25 6.99 16.26 2.60
N HIS A 26 7.97 15.48 3.07
CA HIS A 26 7.77 14.39 4.04
C HIS A 26 8.40 14.66 5.42
N MET A 27 8.99 15.86 5.61
CA MET A 27 9.72 16.25 6.83
C MET A 27 9.05 17.40 7.60
N LYS A 28 7.71 17.50 7.56
CA LYS A 28 6.97 18.12 8.67
C LYS A 28 6.82 17.07 9.77
N GLY A 29 7.94 16.84 10.44
CA GLY A 29 8.00 16.08 11.69
C GLY A 29 7.57 16.98 12.83
N GLU A 30 6.48 16.62 13.48
CA GLU A 30 6.33 16.82 14.91
C GLU A 30 6.38 15.42 15.52
N GLY A 31 7.39 15.16 16.36
CA GLY A 31 7.47 13.92 17.15
C GLY A 31 8.85 13.28 17.21
N SER A 32 9.72 13.82 18.04
CA SER A 32 10.76 13.04 18.72
C SER A 32 10.12 12.07 19.72
N CYS A 33 10.74 10.91 19.90
CA CYS A 33 10.41 9.78 20.77
C CYS A 33 9.55 10.01 22.04
N CYS A 34 8.78 8.94 22.35
CA CYS A 34 8.16 8.51 23.62
C CYS A 34 6.62 8.58 23.66
N GLY A 35 6.01 7.39 23.73
CA GLY A 35 4.78 7.08 24.48
C GLY A 35 3.54 7.97 24.30
N GLY A 36 2.45 7.34 23.86
CA GLY A 36 1.11 7.82 24.17
C GLY A 36 0.18 7.77 22.98
N GLY A 37 -0.70 6.78 22.98
CA GLY A 37 -1.79 6.74 22.00
C GLY A 37 -2.71 7.93 22.17
N SER A 38 -3.32 8.36 21.07
CA SER A 38 -4.77 8.53 20.96
C SER A 38 -5.14 8.88 19.53
N LEU A 39 -6.00 8.02 18.97
CA LEU A 39 -7.23 8.43 18.30
C LEU A 39 -7.09 9.51 17.21
N ASP A 40 -6.42 9.17 16.11
CA ASP A 40 -6.67 9.88 14.85
C ASP A 40 -7.66 9.08 13.99
N GLY A 41 -8.88 9.59 14.00
CA GLY A 41 -10.07 9.00 13.42
C GLY A 41 -10.07 9.01 11.90
N SER A 42 -9.17 8.24 11.29
CA SER A 42 -9.36 7.75 9.92
C SER A 42 -9.93 6.33 9.97
N LYS A 43 -11.15 6.19 10.50
CA LYS A 43 -11.96 5.02 10.13
C LYS A 43 -12.35 5.21 8.66
N ARG A 44 -11.48 4.66 7.81
CA ARG A 44 -11.76 4.12 6.48
C ARG A 44 -13.26 3.91 6.33
N LYS A 45 -13.93 4.70 5.48
CA LYS A 45 -15.31 4.43 5.07
C LYS A 45 -15.35 2.99 4.57
N LYS A 46 -15.87 2.07 5.39
CA LYS A 46 -16.24 0.73 4.93
C LYS A 46 -17.35 0.92 3.91
N LYS A 47 -17.01 0.92 2.63
CA LYS A 47 -17.98 0.69 1.56
C LYS A 47 -18.53 -0.72 1.79
N LYS A 48 -19.71 -0.82 2.40
CA LYS A 48 -20.52 -2.03 2.27
C LYS A 48 -21.06 -1.99 0.84
N LEU A 49 -20.43 -2.77 -0.04
CA LEU A 49 -21.07 -3.17 -1.27
C LEU A 49 -22.11 -4.21 -0.87
N THR A 50 -23.32 -3.71 -0.66
CA THR A 50 -24.51 -4.51 -0.91
C THR A 50 -24.49 -4.80 -2.41
N GLU A 51 -24.75 -6.06 -2.79
CA GLU A 51 -25.10 -6.50 -4.16
C GLU A 51 -23.93 -6.90 -5.10
N PRO A 52 -24.23 -7.68 -6.16
CA PRO A 52 -24.23 -9.14 -6.24
C PRO A 52 -22.82 -9.72 -6.52
N LYS A 53 -22.45 -10.81 -5.83
CA LYS A 53 -21.19 -11.52 -6.10
C LYS A 53 -21.35 -12.37 -7.37
N CYS A 54 -20.52 -12.13 -8.39
CA CYS A 54 -20.35 -13.09 -9.49
C CYS A 54 -19.43 -14.26 -9.08
N GLY A 55 -18.55 -14.07 -8.10
CA GLY A 55 -17.69 -15.13 -7.56
C GLY A 55 -16.91 -14.69 -6.32
N GLU A 56 -16.49 -15.66 -5.53
CA GLU A 56 -15.58 -15.50 -4.39
C GLU A 56 -14.36 -16.40 -4.62
N LYS A 57 -13.16 -15.89 -4.33
CA LYS A 57 -11.91 -16.66 -4.39
C LYS A 57 -11.22 -16.61 -3.04
N VAL A 58 -10.62 -17.71 -2.62
CA VAL A 58 -9.83 -17.78 -1.39
C VAL A 58 -8.35 -17.87 -1.76
N ILE A 59 -7.58 -16.85 -1.37
CA ILE A 59 -6.15 -16.75 -1.64
C ILE A 59 -5.38 -16.94 -0.33
N TYR A 60 -4.48 -17.91 -0.29
CA TYR A 60 -3.57 -18.10 0.82
C TYR A 60 -2.33 -17.23 0.60
N VAL A 61 -2.05 -16.36 1.56
CA VAL A 61 -0.95 -15.40 1.47
C VAL A 61 0.01 -15.64 2.63
N ASP A 62 1.29 -15.78 2.31
CA ASP A 62 2.36 -15.97 3.29
C ASP A 62 3.03 -14.63 3.66
N GLY A 63 3.64 -14.55 4.83
CA GLY A 63 4.26 -13.32 5.34
C GLY A 63 3.32 -12.32 6.06
N MET A 64 2.03 -12.62 6.20
CA MET A 64 1.11 -11.78 6.99
C MET A 64 1.21 -12.10 8.49
N HIS A 65 2.04 -11.35 9.22
CA HIS A 65 2.25 -11.55 10.66
C HIS A 65 1.59 -10.51 11.57
N CYS A 66 1.06 -9.42 11.00
CA CYS A 66 0.56 -8.28 11.78
C CYS A 66 -0.76 -7.72 11.23
N GLN A 67 -1.51 -6.99 12.06
CA GLN A 67 -2.75 -6.31 11.63
C GLN A 67 -2.49 -5.32 10.47
N ASN A 68 -1.40 -4.55 10.55
CA ASN A 68 -1.03 -3.65 9.47
C ASN A 68 -0.63 -4.41 8.19
N CYS A 69 -0.14 -5.65 8.33
CA CYS A 69 0.28 -6.50 7.23
C CYS A 69 -0.94 -7.02 6.46
N LYS A 70 -2.00 -7.43 7.18
CA LYS A 70 -3.26 -7.78 6.51
C LYS A 70 -3.89 -6.58 5.80
N GLU A 71 -3.86 -5.39 6.41
CA GLU A 71 -4.50 -4.21 5.83
C GLU A 71 -3.83 -3.81 4.52
N ARG A 72 -2.50 -3.93 4.43
CA ARG A 72 -1.77 -3.71 3.16
C ARG A 72 -2.21 -4.67 2.06
N VAL A 73 -2.40 -5.95 2.37
CA VAL A 73 -2.86 -6.95 1.41
C VAL A 73 -4.32 -6.68 0.99
N GLU A 74 -5.19 -6.37 1.95
CA GLU A 74 -6.58 -5.96 1.70
C GLU A 74 -6.62 -4.75 0.77
N ASP A 75 -5.86 -3.71 1.09
CA ASP A 75 -5.81 -2.47 0.30
C ASP A 75 -5.27 -2.72 -1.11
N ALA A 76 -4.22 -3.54 -1.26
CA ALA A 76 -3.65 -3.86 -2.57
C ALA A 76 -4.65 -4.55 -3.51
N ILE A 77 -5.43 -5.49 -2.99
CA ILE A 77 -6.47 -6.16 -3.78
C ILE A 77 -7.66 -5.22 -4.04
N ASN A 78 -8.03 -4.39 -3.06
CA ASN A 78 -9.10 -3.38 -3.21
C ASN A 78 -8.77 -2.28 -4.24
N GLN A 79 -7.50 -2.11 -4.64
CA GLN A 79 -7.15 -1.22 -5.76
C GLN A 79 -7.58 -1.79 -7.11
N ILE A 80 -7.84 -3.10 -7.21
CA ILE A 80 -8.30 -3.71 -8.45
C ILE A 80 -9.78 -3.37 -8.63
N ASP A 81 -10.09 -2.74 -9.75
CA ASP A 81 -11.46 -2.40 -10.13
C ASP A 81 -12.33 -3.66 -10.18
N GLY A 82 -13.40 -3.67 -9.38
CA GLY A 82 -14.32 -4.80 -9.26
C GLY A 82 -13.86 -5.93 -8.32
N ALA A 83 -12.79 -5.74 -7.53
CA ALA A 83 -12.38 -6.67 -6.48
C ALA A 83 -12.51 -6.05 -5.09
N ALA A 84 -12.95 -6.86 -4.12
CA ALA A 84 -12.98 -6.51 -2.72
C ALA A 84 -12.40 -7.65 -1.89
N ALA A 85 -11.37 -7.37 -1.09
CA ALA A 85 -10.70 -8.36 -0.26
C ALA A 85 -11.00 -8.19 1.23
N VAL A 86 -11.16 -9.32 1.91
CA VAL A 86 -11.25 -9.45 3.36
C VAL A 86 -10.22 -10.46 3.84
N VAL A 87 -9.28 -10.04 4.67
CA VAL A 87 -8.16 -10.90 5.11
C VAL A 87 -8.36 -11.39 6.54
N HIS A 88 -8.19 -12.70 6.70
CA HIS A 88 -8.25 -13.41 7.98
C HIS A 88 -6.85 -13.86 8.40
N LEU A 89 -6.22 -13.13 9.33
CA LEU A 89 -4.89 -13.48 9.86
C LEU A 89 -4.84 -14.85 10.55
N LYS A 90 -5.90 -15.21 11.29
CA LYS A 90 -5.99 -16.50 11.99
C LYS A 90 -5.84 -17.70 11.06
N GLU A 91 -6.41 -17.56 9.86
CA GLU A 91 -6.49 -18.62 8.86
C GLU A 91 -5.47 -18.43 7.73
N LYS A 92 -4.68 -17.34 7.77
CA LYS A 92 -3.70 -16.94 6.75
C LYS A 92 -4.27 -16.94 5.33
N ARG A 93 -5.53 -16.49 5.20
CA ARG A 93 -6.26 -16.46 3.93
C ARG A 93 -6.92 -15.10 3.68
N ALA A 94 -6.99 -14.72 2.42
CA ALA A 94 -7.65 -13.55 1.89
C ALA A 94 -8.86 -14.01 1.06
N ILE A 95 -10.05 -13.56 1.45
CA ILE A 95 -11.29 -13.82 0.73
C ILE A 95 -11.52 -12.66 -0.22
N VAL A 96 -11.46 -12.92 -1.52
CA VAL A 96 -11.64 -11.93 -2.57
C VAL A 96 -13.02 -12.11 -3.19
N SER A 97 -13.88 -11.13 -2.96
CA SER A 97 -15.18 -11.00 -3.62
C SER A 97 -15.00 -10.21 -4.91
N MET A 98 -15.52 -10.72 -6.02
CA MET A 98 -15.39 -10.07 -7.32
C MET A 98 -16.78 -9.74 -7.88
N SER A 99 -16.94 -8.53 -8.39
CA SER A 99 -18.16 -8.08 -9.08
C SER A 99 -18.17 -8.46 -10.57
N ARG A 100 -17.03 -8.89 -11.10
CA ARG A 100 -16.83 -9.40 -12.46
C ARG A 100 -15.85 -10.58 -12.44
N GLU A 101 -15.74 -11.31 -13.54
CA GLU A 101 -14.71 -12.34 -13.65
C GLU A 101 -13.32 -11.69 -13.71
N ILE A 102 -12.47 -11.97 -12.71
CA ILE A 102 -11.10 -11.48 -12.62
C ILE A 102 -10.17 -12.69 -12.63
N ALA A 103 -9.19 -12.66 -13.54
CA ALA A 103 -8.16 -13.68 -13.63
C ALA A 103 -7.29 -13.70 -12.36
N ASP A 104 -6.60 -14.82 -12.12
CA ASP A 104 -5.75 -14.96 -10.93
C ASP A 104 -4.48 -14.10 -11.02
N GLU A 105 -3.99 -13.84 -12.24
CA GLU A 105 -2.79 -13.06 -12.52
C GLU A 105 -2.78 -11.65 -11.92
N PRO A 106 -3.79 -10.78 -12.14
CA PRO A 106 -3.83 -9.45 -11.52
C PRO A 106 -3.92 -9.52 -9.99
N LEU A 107 -4.57 -10.54 -9.43
CA LEU A 107 -4.67 -10.74 -7.98
C LEU A 107 -3.30 -11.09 -7.40
N ILE A 108 -2.58 -12.02 -8.02
CA ILE A 108 -1.22 -12.41 -7.63
C ILE A 108 -0.31 -11.19 -7.71
N LYS A 109 -0.32 -10.47 -8.84
CA LYS A 109 0.53 -9.32 -9.08
C LYS A 109 0.30 -8.20 -8.05
N ALA A 110 -0.95 -7.95 -7.65
CA ALA A 110 -1.25 -6.96 -6.61
C ALA A 110 -0.68 -7.36 -5.25
N ILE A 111 -0.78 -8.64 -4.89
CA ILE A 111 -0.25 -9.18 -3.62
C ILE A 111 1.30 -9.16 -3.62
N GLU A 112 1.92 -9.53 -4.74
CA GLU A 112 3.38 -9.47 -4.91
C GLU A 112 3.91 -8.03 -4.90
N SER A 113 3.19 -7.10 -5.52
CA SER A 113 3.52 -5.67 -5.49
C SER A 113 3.42 -5.10 -4.07
N ALA A 114 2.57 -5.67 -3.22
CA ALA A 114 2.50 -5.34 -1.79
C ALA A 114 3.62 -6.01 -0.97
N GLY A 115 4.46 -6.84 -1.57
CA GLY A 115 5.60 -7.51 -0.94
C GLY A 115 5.26 -8.86 -0.29
N TYR A 116 4.15 -9.48 -0.68
CA TYR A 116 3.70 -10.76 -0.11
C TYR A 116 3.69 -11.86 -1.17
N ARG A 117 3.74 -13.12 -0.74
CA ARG A 117 3.69 -14.27 -1.66
C ARG A 117 2.35 -14.98 -1.58
N VAL A 118 1.79 -15.28 -2.74
CA VAL A 118 0.62 -16.15 -2.86
C VAL A 118 1.07 -17.60 -2.80
N LYS A 119 0.49 -18.36 -1.86
CA LYS A 119 0.79 -19.79 -1.66
C LYS A 119 -0.15 -20.70 -2.42
N LYS A 120 -1.44 -20.34 -2.46
CA LYS A 120 -2.50 -21.13 -3.06
C LYS A 120 -3.68 -20.23 -3.40
N ILE A 121 -4.32 -20.48 -4.53
CA ILE A 121 -5.59 -19.85 -4.90
C ILE A 121 -6.62 -20.96 -5.02
N ASN A 122 -7.76 -20.76 -4.38
CA ASN A 122 -8.90 -21.65 -4.44
C ASN A 122 -10.07 -20.88 -5.06
N PRO A 123 -10.71 -21.43 -6.10
CA PRO A 123 -11.97 -20.89 -6.64
C PRO A 123 -13.13 -21.12 -5.66
#